data_AF-A0ABC8J6Y2-F1
#
_entry.id   AF-A0ABC8J6Y2-F1
#
_cell.length_a   1.000
_cell.length_b   1.000
_cell.length_c   1.000
_cell.angle_alpha   90.00
_cell.angle_beta   90.00
_cell.angle_gamma   90.00
#
_symmetry.space_group_name_H-M   'P 1'
#
loop_
_entity.id
_entity.type
_entity.pdbx_description
1 polymer ?
#
loop_
_entity_poly.entity_id
_entity_poly.type
_entity_poly.pdbx_seq_one_letter_code
_entity_poly.pdbx_strand_id
1 'polypeptide(L)'
;MSCYDDDNDGQDCMSVFEMVSSEDWWKGKSKMSQRLTLKEVFEKDIGLDDDLPPSYIKGCGLVQRRREKIKASKLTIDAVQHPCDKASGSELSLELEHSKKKRKRGSETDQENLVIETLLLHNVSDEEIEKGYYNALLG
;
A
#
# COMPACT_ATOMS: atom_id res chain seq x y z
N MET A 1 78.09 18.41 -38.48
CA MET A 1 77.38 19.31 -37.56
C MET A 1 75.97 19.48 -38.13
N SER A 2 74.91 18.84 -37.65
CA SER A 2 74.68 17.98 -36.49
C SER A 2 73.79 16.80 -36.91
N CYS A 3 74.06 15.64 -36.35
CA CYS A 3 73.11 14.55 -36.23
C CYS A 3 72.06 14.98 -35.19
N TYR A 4 70.78 14.73 -35.44
CA TYR A 4 69.77 14.74 -34.39
C TYR A 4 69.19 13.34 -34.31
N ASP A 5 69.64 12.63 -33.28
CA ASP A 5 68.92 11.52 -32.67
C ASP A 5 67.72 12.12 -31.94
N ASP A 6 66.51 11.64 -32.24
CA ASP A 6 65.32 11.92 -31.44
C ASP A 6 64.54 10.60 -31.31
N ASP A 7 64.99 9.79 -30.36
CA ASP A 7 64.19 8.75 -29.73
C ASP A 7 63.05 9.45 -28.97
N ASN A 8 61.81 9.30 -29.42
CA ASN A 8 60.66 9.69 -28.63
C ASN A 8 59.61 8.57 -28.64
N ASP A 9 59.78 7.72 -27.62
CA ASP A 9 58.86 6.69 -27.16
C ASP A 9 57.57 7.33 -26.64
N GLY A 10 56.66 7.65 -27.56
CA GLY A 10 55.30 8.10 -27.27
C GLY A 10 54.29 7.00 -27.53
N GLN A 11 54.34 5.92 -26.75
CA GLN A 11 53.28 4.91 -26.74
C GLN A 11 52.03 5.54 -26.12
N ASP A 12 51.28 6.25 -26.96
CA ASP A 12 50.00 6.85 -26.62
C ASP A 12 49.04 5.70 -26.31
N CYS A 13 48.91 5.44 -25.01
CA CYS A 13 48.02 4.49 -24.40
C CYS A 13 46.59 5.00 -24.57
N MET A 14 46.12 4.94 -25.82
CA MET A 14 44.70 4.85 -26.13
C MET A 14 44.14 3.81 -25.16
N SER A 15 43.38 4.26 -24.16
CA SER A 15 42.62 3.37 -23.30
C SER A 15 41.56 2.76 -24.21
N VAL A 16 41.96 1.70 -24.91
CA VAL A 16 41.07 0.79 -25.59
C VAL A 16 40.13 0.37 -24.49
N PHE A 17 38.89 0.85 -24.56
CA PHE A 17 37.79 0.18 -23.88
C PHE A 17 37.91 -1.26 -24.38
N GLU A 18 38.48 -2.13 -23.54
CA GLU A 18 38.69 -3.52 -23.87
C GLU A 18 37.28 -4.02 -24.19
N MET A 19 37.03 -4.19 -25.49
CA MET A 19 35.74 -4.60 -26.00
C MET A 19 35.62 -6.06 -25.63
N VAL A 20 35.20 -6.32 -24.38
CA VAL A 20 34.98 -7.65 -23.85
C VAL A 20 33.98 -8.31 -24.79
N SER A 21 34.39 -9.42 -25.40
CA SER A 21 33.51 -10.15 -26.32
C SER A 21 32.22 -10.47 -25.56
N SER A 22 31.07 -10.17 -26.15
CA SER A 22 29.78 -10.51 -25.53
C SER A 22 29.72 -12.00 -25.18
N GLU A 23 30.47 -12.82 -25.91
CA GLU A 23 30.64 -14.25 -25.68
C GLU A 23 31.18 -14.61 -24.31
N ASP A 24 32.02 -13.77 -23.72
CA ASP A 24 32.62 -14.02 -22.42
C ASP A 24 31.57 -13.99 -21.29
N TRP A 25 30.44 -13.31 -21.48
CA TRP A 25 29.33 -13.32 -20.53
C TRP A 25 28.68 -14.71 -20.46
N TRP A 26 28.13 -15.23 -21.55
CA TRP A 26 27.43 -16.53 -21.50
C TRP A 26 28.38 -17.74 -21.46
N LYS A 27 29.68 -17.56 -21.76
CA LYS A 27 30.71 -18.58 -21.59
C LYS A 27 31.28 -18.67 -20.17
N GLY A 28 30.84 -17.83 -19.23
CA GLY A 28 31.30 -17.91 -17.84
C GLY A 28 32.67 -17.26 -17.58
N LYS A 29 33.20 -16.49 -18.54
CA LYS A 29 34.54 -15.88 -18.46
C LYS A 29 34.49 -14.44 -17.93
N SER A 30 33.32 -13.81 -17.97
CA SER A 30 33.11 -12.47 -17.41
C SER A 30 32.94 -12.53 -15.90
N LYS A 31 33.48 -11.55 -15.18
CA LYS A 31 33.19 -11.32 -13.76
C LYS A 31 31.68 -11.25 -13.47
N MET A 32 30.89 -10.76 -14.43
CA MET A 32 29.43 -10.65 -14.30
C MET A 32 28.69 -11.99 -14.50
N SER A 33 29.38 -12.99 -15.05
CA SER A 33 28.86 -14.35 -15.21
C SER A 33 29.17 -15.26 -14.01
N GLN A 34 29.99 -14.77 -13.08
CA GLN A 34 30.34 -15.49 -11.87
C GLN A 34 29.11 -15.62 -10.96
N ARG A 35 28.78 -16.85 -10.57
CA ARG A 35 27.64 -17.12 -9.67
C ARG A 35 27.97 -16.56 -8.29
N LEU A 36 27.05 -15.80 -7.72
CA LEU A 36 27.11 -15.41 -6.32
C LEU A 36 26.83 -16.62 -5.43
N THR A 37 27.43 -16.64 -4.25
CA THR A 37 27.03 -17.60 -3.21
C THR A 37 25.61 -17.29 -2.76
N LEU A 38 24.89 -18.31 -2.27
CA LEU A 38 23.52 -18.13 -1.80
C LEU A 38 23.41 -17.04 -0.72
N LYS A 39 24.45 -16.89 0.11
CA LYS A 39 24.53 -15.83 1.12
C LYS A 39 24.58 -14.42 0.50
N GLU A 40 25.43 -14.24 -0.52
CA GLU A 40 25.55 -12.95 -1.24
C GLU A 40 24.32 -12.64 -2.08
N VAL A 41 23.64 -13.66 -2.60
CA VAL A 41 22.34 -13.49 -3.25
C VAL A 41 21.36 -12.98 -2.21
N PHE A 42 21.19 -13.64 -1.07
CA PHE A 42 20.26 -13.15 -0.05
C PHE A 42 20.61 -11.75 0.47
N GLU A 43 21.89 -11.42 0.67
CA GLU A 43 22.29 -10.08 1.10
C GLU A 43 21.97 -8.99 0.07
N LYS A 44 21.97 -9.32 -1.23
CA LYS A 44 21.69 -8.37 -2.33
C LYS A 44 20.24 -8.42 -2.84
N ASP A 45 19.54 -9.55 -2.66
CA ASP A 45 18.13 -9.75 -2.97
C ASP A 45 17.21 -9.39 -1.79
N ILE A 46 17.75 -8.91 -0.66
CA ILE A 46 16.99 -8.03 0.24
C ILE A 46 16.89 -6.65 -0.45
N GLY A 47 16.21 -6.63 -1.58
CA GLY A 47 15.83 -5.40 -2.26
C GLY A 47 14.83 -4.67 -1.39
N LEU A 48 15.25 -3.52 -0.86
CA LEU A 48 14.48 -2.60 -0.02
C LEU A 48 14.19 -3.17 1.38
N ASP A 49 14.84 -2.58 2.37
CA ASP A 49 14.57 -2.77 3.79
C ASP A 49 13.06 -2.80 4.04
N ASP A 50 12.56 -3.91 4.60
CA ASP A 50 11.35 -4.16 5.42
C ASP A 50 10.01 -3.41 5.16
N ASP A 51 9.93 -2.54 4.17
CA ASP A 51 8.83 -1.64 3.91
C ASP A 51 7.95 -2.25 2.81
N LEU A 52 6.84 -2.84 3.26
CA LEU A 52 5.74 -3.27 2.41
C LEU A 52 5.41 -2.20 1.35
N PRO A 53 4.95 -2.59 0.15
CA PRO A 53 4.62 -1.62 -0.90
C PRO A 53 3.71 -0.50 -0.36
N PRO A 54 3.98 0.79 -0.65
CA PRO A 54 3.15 1.89 -0.13
C PRO A 54 1.65 1.76 -0.45
N SER A 55 1.33 1.14 -1.59
CA SER A 55 -0.04 0.80 -1.97
C SER A 55 -0.69 -0.20 -1.02
N TYR A 56 0.06 -1.22 -0.56
CA TYR A 56 -0.38 -2.20 0.42
C TYR A 56 -0.65 -1.55 1.78
N ILE A 57 0.30 -0.73 2.27
CA ILE A 57 0.15 -0.02 3.55
C ILE A 57 -1.11 0.88 3.52
N LYS A 58 -1.30 1.62 2.42
CA LYS A 58 -2.50 2.43 2.21
C LYS A 58 -3.77 1.57 2.17
N GLY A 59 -3.71 0.42 1.51
CA GLY A 59 -4.80 -0.56 1.46
C GLY A 59 -5.21 -1.05 2.85
N CYS A 60 -4.25 -1.41 3.70
CA CYS A 60 -4.49 -1.79 5.10
C CYS A 60 -5.21 -0.69 5.89
N GLY A 61 -4.80 0.57 5.71
CA GLY A 61 -5.47 1.71 6.35
C GLY A 61 -6.92 1.90 5.91
N LEU A 62 -7.24 1.67 4.63
CA LEU A 62 -8.61 1.75 4.12
C LEU A 62 -9.48 0.62 4.68
N VAL A 63 -8.96 -0.60 4.69
CA VAL A 63 -9.59 -1.78 5.28
C VAL A 63 -9.94 -1.54 6.75
N GLN A 64 -8.98 -1.04 7.53
CA GLN A 64 -9.18 -0.76 8.95
C GLN A 64 -10.29 0.26 9.18
N ARG A 65 -10.33 1.34 8.41
CA ARG A 65 -11.40 2.34 8.48
C ARG A 65 -12.77 1.75 8.18
N ARG A 66 -12.88 0.86 7.18
CA ARG A 66 -14.15 0.19 6.86
C ARG A 66 -14.62 -0.72 7.99
N ARG A 67 -13.70 -1.46 8.65
CA ARG A 67 -14.03 -2.26 9.83
C ARG A 67 -14.62 -1.43 10.96
N GLU A 68 -14.05 -0.26 11.22
CA GLU A 68 -14.57 0.67 12.23
C GLU A 68 -15.99 1.14 11.87
N LYS A 69 -16.24 1.45 10.59
CA LYS A 69 -17.57 1.83 10.09
C LYS A 69 -18.59 0.70 10.17
N ILE A 70 -18.21 -0.53 9.82
CA ILE A 70 -19.04 -1.72 9.97
C ILE A 70 -19.44 -1.88 11.44
N LYS A 71 -18.46 -1.80 12.36
CA LYS A 71 -18.72 -1.90 13.80
C LYS A 71 -19.68 -0.80 14.29
N ALA A 72 -19.46 0.45 13.87
CA ALA A 72 -20.35 1.56 14.22
C ALA A 72 -21.78 1.34 13.69
N SER A 73 -21.90 0.91 12.42
CA SER A 73 -23.20 0.67 11.78
C SER A 73 -23.97 -0.47 12.45
N LYS A 74 -23.30 -1.55 12.87
CA LYS A 74 -23.91 -2.62 13.66
C LYS A 74 -24.50 -2.12 14.97
N LEU A 75 -23.79 -1.23 15.68
CA LEU A 75 -24.29 -0.61 16.90
C LEU A 75 -25.51 0.28 16.63
N THR A 76 -25.50 1.02 15.52
CA THR A 76 -26.63 1.84 15.11
C THR A 76 -27.86 1.00 14.80
N ILE A 77 -27.71 -0.07 14.01
CA ILE A 77 -28.80 -1.00 13.67
C ILE A 77 -29.37 -1.64 14.94
N ASP A 78 -28.50 -2.13 15.84
CA ASP A 78 -28.92 -2.75 17.10
C ASP A 78 -29.72 -1.78 17.97
N ALA A 79 -29.26 -0.53 18.12
CA ALA A 79 -29.95 0.50 18.89
C ALA A 79 -31.34 0.84 18.31
N VAL A 80 -31.49 0.82 16.98
CA VAL A 80 -32.76 1.08 16.29
C VAL A 80 -33.69 -0.13 16.34
N GLN A 81 -33.15 -1.34 16.16
CA GLN A 81 -33.90 -2.58 16.09
C GLN A 81 -34.36 -3.06 17.47
N HIS A 82 -33.56 -2.81 18.49
CA HIS A 82 -33.85 -3.12 19.89
C HIS A 82 -33.81 -1.84 20.72
N PRO A 83 -34.81 -0.95 20.56
CA PRO A 83 -34.90 0.23 21.39
C PRO A 83 -35.11 -0.24 22.84
N CYS A 84 -34.08 -0.09 23.66
CA CYS A 84 -34.15 -0.48 25.06
C CYS A 84 -34.93 0.59 25.82
N ASP A 85 -36.13 0.27 26.30
CA ASP A 85 -36.94 1.10 27.19
C ASP A 85 -36.28 1.25 28.58
N LYS A 86 -35.10 1.85 28.67
CA LYS A 86 -34.47 2.18 29.95
C LYS A 86 -34.80 3.62 30.35
N ALA A 87 -36.03 3.79 30.82
CA ALA A 87 -36.35 4.83 31.80
C ALA A 87 -35.73 4.44 33.16
N SER A 88 -34.43 4.63 33.33
CA SER A 88 -33.78 4.57 34.65
C SER A 88 -32.47 5.32 34.57
N GLY A 89 -32.40 6.44 35.30
CA GLY A 89 -31.33 7.42 35.27
C GLY A 89 -29.99 6.85 35.68
N SER A 90 -29.22 6.41 34.70
CA SER A 90 -27.78 6.32 34.77
C SER A 90 -27.25 6.95 33.49
N GLU A 91 -26.40 7.94 33.69
CA GLU A 91 -25.76 8.85 32.74
C GLU A 91 -25.06 8.10 31.58
N LEU A 92 -25.85 7.58 30.65
CA LEU A 92 -25.42 7.22 29.31
C LEU A 92 -25.90 8.35 28.42
N SER A 93 -25.00 9.30 28.21
CA SER A 93 -25.15 10.48 27.35
C SER A 93 -25.97 10.16 26.11
N LEU A 94 -27.26 10.51 26.17
CA LEU A 94 -28.09 10.73 25.00
C LEU A 94 -27.50 11.91 24.25
N GLU A 95 -26.60 11.65 23.32
CA GLU A 95 -26.43 12.49 22.14
C GLU A 95 -27.17 11.82 20.98
N LEU A 96 -28.46 11.54 21.22
CA LEU A 96 -29.48 11.50 20.17
C LEU A 96 -29.87 12.96 19.84
N GLU A 97 -28.90 13.77 19.48
CA GLU A 97 -29.10 15.15 19.01
C GLU A 97 -29.38 15.12 17.50
N HIS A 98 -30.58 14.71 17.11
CA HIS A 98 -31.18 15.24 15.88
C HIS A 98 -32.02 16.47 16.24
N SER A 99 -31.34 17.44 16.85
CA SER A 99 -31.87 18.78 17.00
C SER A 99 -31.98 19.44 15.63
N LYS A 100 -33.17 19.98 15.36
CA LYS A 100 -33.43 20.91 14.26
C LYS A 100 -32.52 22.14 14.43
N LYS A 101 -31.30 22.13 13.90
CA LYS A 101 -30.53 23.36 13.66
C LYS A 101 -29.39 23.19 12.65
N LYS A 102 -29.57 23.90 11.53
CA LYS A 102 -28.54 24.47 10.65
C LYS A 102 -27.68 23.45 9.88
N ARG A 103 -28.15 23.16 8.65
CA ARG A 103 -27.33 22.63 7.55
C ARG A 103 -26.00 23.38 7.49
N LYS A 104 -24.88 22.69 7.78
CA LYS A 104 -23.54 22.91 7.19
C LYS A 104 -22.52 21.89 7.70
N ARG A 105 -22.53 20.71 7.09
CA ARG A 105 -21.33 20.03 6.55
C ARG A 105 -21.82 18.75 5.86
N GLY A 106 -21.86 18.78 4.54
CA GLY A 106 -21.82 17.52 3.79
C GLY A 106 -20.40 17.00 3.95
N SER A 107 -20.22 16.03 4.83
CA SER A 107 -19.01 15.21 4.87
C SER A 107 -19.28 13.93 4.10
N GLU A 108 -18.45 13.67 3.10
CA GLU A 108 -18.42 12.45 2.27
C GLU A 108 -18.45 11.14 3.12
N THR A 109 -18.06 11.22 4.39
CA THR A 109 -18.03 10.10 5.35
C THR A 109 -19.39 9.56 5.74
N ASP A 110 -20.45 10.37 5.73
CA ASP A 110 -21.77 9.95 6.18
C ASP A 110 -22.49 9.10 5.12
N GLN A 111 -22.16 9.33 3.84
CA GLN A 111 -22.74 8.57 2.74
C GLN A 111 -22.26 7.11 2.73
N GLU A 112 -20.97 6.88 3.00
CA GLU A 112 -20.43 5.51 3.09
C GLU A 112 -21.03 4.73 4.27
N ASN A 113 -21.31 5.38 5.40
CA ASN A 113 -21.96 4.72 6.53
C ASN A 113 -23.38 4.27 6.19
N LEU A 114 -24.16 5.10 5.50
CA LEU A 114 -25.51 4.73 5.03
C LEU A 114 -25.47 3.55 4.06
N VAL A 115 -24.48 3.52 3.17
CA VAL A 115 -24.26 2.38 2.26
C VAL A 115 -23.92 1.12 3.05
N ILE A 116 -23.01 1.20 4.03
CA ILE A 116 -22.62 0.06 4.87
C ILE A 116 -23.81 -0.44 5.70
N GLU A 117 -24.59 0.44 6.31
CA GLU A 117 -25.80 0.09 7.05
C GLU A 117 -26.80 -0.65 6.14
N THR A 118 -27.02 -0.13 4.93
CA THR A 118 -27.88 -0.77 3.94
C THR A 118 -27.38 -2.18 3.61
N LEU A 119 -26.08 -2.34 3.32
CA LEU A 119 -25.48 -3.65 3.03
C LEU A 119 -25.61 -4.64 4.20
N LEU A 120 -25.44 -4.16 5.44
CA LEU A 120 -25.63 -4.98 6.64
C LEU A 120 -27.09 -5.42 6.83
N LEU A 121 -28.06 -4.55 6.54
CA LEU A 121 -29.49 -4.89 6.56
C LEU A 121 -29.86 -5.92 5.48
N HIS A 122 -29.12 -5.96 4.39
CA HIS A 122 -29.23 -6.99 3.34
C HIS A 122 -28.44 -8.28 3.66
N ASN A 123 -27.87 -8.40 4.86
CA ASN A 123 -27.08 -9.53 5.31
C ASN A 123 -25.83 -9.81 4.47
N VAL A 124 -25.25 -8.78 3.84
CA VAL A 124 -23.94 -8.89 3.18
C VAL A 124 -22.85 -9.11 4.24
N SER A 125 -21.86 -9.95 3.94
CA SER A 125 -20.82 -10.27 4.92
C SER A 125 -19.84 -9.11 5.13
N ASP A 126 -19.31 -8.98 6.34
CA ASP A 126 -18.32 -7.96 6.69
C ASP A 126 -17.09 -8.02 5.76
N GLU A 127 -16.69 -9.22 5.34
CA GLU A 127 -15.52 -9.44 4.47
C GLU A 127 -15.74 -8.88 3.06
N GLU A 128 -16.97 -8.87 2.56
CA GLU A 128 -17.31 -8.28 1.26
C GLU A 128 -17.34 -6.76 1.32
N ILE A 129 -17.88 -6.22 2.41
CA ILE A 129 -17.93 -4.78 2.68
C ILE A 129 -16.51 -4.22 2.87
N GLU A 130 -15.62 -4.95 3.55
CA GLU A 130 -14.21 -4.58 3.78
C GLU A 130 -13.43 -4.33 2.48
N LYS A 131 -13.75 -5.09 1.42
CA LYS A 131 -13.13 -4.92 0.09
C LYS A 131 -13.48 -3.57 -0.55
N GLY A 132 -14.61 -2.96 -0.16
CA GLY A 132 -15.00 -1.61 -0.58
C GLY A 132 -15.62 -1.49 -1.98
N TYR A 133 -16.01 -2.60 -2.61
CA TYR A 133 -16.65 -2.61 -3.94
C TYR A 133 -18.17 -2.45 -3.85
N TYR A 134 -18.65 -1.39 -3.21
CA TYR A 134 -20.08 -1.22 -2.91
C TYR A 134 -20.99 -1.22 -4.14
N ASN A 135 -20.53 -0.66 -5.27
CA ASN A 135 -21.31 -0.66 -6.51
C ASN A 135 -21.62 -2.07 -7.01
N ALA A 136 -20.70 -3.02 -6.82
CA ALA A 136 -20.92 -4.42 -7.21
C ALA A 136 -21.92 -5.13 -6.28
N LEU A 137 -22.06 -4.66 -5.04
CA LEU A 137 -22.98 -5.21 -4.04
C LEU A 137 -24.37 -4.58 -4.14
N LEU A 138 -24.49 -3.35 -4.65
CA LEU A 138 -25.74 -2.60 -4.73
C LEU A 138 -26.53 -2.80 -6.04
N GLY A 139 -25.91 -3.33 -7.09
CA GLY A 139 -26.58 -3.66 -8.36
C GLY A 139 -26.74 -2.48 -9.32
#